data_AF-A0A925H863-F1
#
_entry.id   AF-A0A925H863-F1
#
_cell.length_a   1.000
_cell.length_b   1.000
_cell.length_c   1.000
_cell.angle_alpha   90.00
_cell.angle_beta   90.00
_cell.angle_gamma   90.00
#
_symmetry.space_group_name_H-M   'P 1'
#
loop_
_entity.id
_entity.type
_entity.pdbx_description
1 polymer ?
#
loop_
_entity_poly.entity_id
_entity_poly.type
_entity_poly.pdbx_seq_one_letter_code
_entity_poly.pdbx_strand_id
1 'polypeptide(L)'
;MRLGGFARAAVALLCLASCAAAQGETLAPSAESNSPGAFQKATQTGAVTSAVFDFELSGFSYHIAANGNGRRTKGDKTRRFNLRPDRGDYIEGLYFSGYDGNLLLVCGVTDEETGGGLVVKLEQPSMRALWRQQIPAFNLGEPLREGRRLYVTGIGFVGALDLKTGMYEWKHAGLYENAGGKFNSFELPEIKGDEVLFRERPVDNTPGKTIRVSRKTGKIVRIE
;
A
#
# COMPACT_ATOMS: atom_id res chain seq x y z
N MET A 1 15.82 -81.91 -40.59
CA MET A 1 15.31 -80.52 -40.65
C MET A 1 14.40 -80.32 -39.45
N ARG A 2 14.87 -79.65 -38.39
CA ARG A 2 14.14 -79.51 -37.11
C ARG A 2 13.53 -78.10 -37.03
N LEU A 3 12.22 -78.02 -36.83
CA LEU A 3 11.48 -76.80 -36.49
C LEU A 3 11.44 -76.65 -34.97
N GLY A 4 11.96 -75.55 -34.44
CA GLY A 4 11.89 -75.19 -33.03
C GLY A 4 11.00 -73.96 -32.85
N GLY A 5 9.87 -74.15 -32.16
CA GLY A 5 9.00 -73.06 -31.73
C GLY A 5 9.43 -72.53 -30.35
N PHE A 6 9.50 -71.21 -30.22
CA PHE A 6 9.68 -70.55 -28.93
C PHE A 6 8.42 -69.76 -28.59
N ALA A 7 7.73 -70.19 -27.53
CA ALA A 7 6.65 -69.47 -26.90
C ALA A 7 7.22 -68.31 -26.05
N ARG A 8 6.72 -67.10 -26.26
CA ARG A 8 7.02 -65.94 -25.41
C ARG A 8 5.93 -65.84 -24.33
N ALA A 9 6.33 -66.00 -23.07
CA ALA A 9 5.50 -65.67 -21.92
C ALA A 9 5.59 -64.16 -21.64
N ALA A 10 4.44 -63.48 -21.58
CA ALA A 10 4.33 -62.09 -21.18
C ALA A 10 4.01 -62.03 -19.68
N VAL A 11 4.87 -61.38 -18.90
CA VAL A 11 4.64 -61.09 -17.48
C VAL A 11 3.98 -59.72 -17.39
N ALA A 12 2.72 -59.68 -16.98
CA ALA A 12 2.00 -58.45 -16.69
C ALA A 12 2.32 -58.00 -15.25
N LEU A 13 3.02 -56.87 -15.12
CA LEU A 13 3.29 -56.22 -13.84
C LEU A 13 2.12 -55.28 -13.51
N LEU A 14 1.29 -55.62 -12.51
CA LEU A 14 0.28 -54.72 -11.96
C LEU A 14 0.95 -53.76 -10.96
N CYS A 15 1.10 -52.49 -11.34
CA CYS A 15 1.41 -51.41 -10.40
C CYS A 15 0.12 -50.86 -9.79
N LEU A 16 -0.14 -51.18 -8.53
CA LEU A 16 -1.19 -50.53 -7.72
C LEU A 16 -0.67 -49.18 -7.22
N ALA A 17 -1.00 -48.11 -7.94
CA ALA A 17 -0.77 -46.75 -7.48
C ALA A 17 -1.85 -46.37 -6.44
N SER A 18 -1.44 -46.29 -5.18
CA SER A 18 -2.29 -45.77 -4.09
C SER A 18 -2.26 -44.24 -4.14
N CYS A 19 -3.29 -43.62 -4.73
CA CYS A 19 -3.50 -42.18 -4.62
C CYS A 19 -4.02 -41.84 -3.22
N ALA A 20 -3.11 -41.52 -2.30
CA ALA A 20 -3.48 -40.81 -1.07
C ALA A 20 -3.87 -39.37 -1.44
N ALA A 21 -5.18 -39.13 -1.56
CA ALA A 21 -5.72 -37.79 -1.70
C ALA A 21 -5.51 -37.03 -0.38
N ALA A 22 -4.42 -36.27 -0.30
CA ALA A 22 -4.24 -35.27 0.73
C ALA A 22 -5.34 -34.21 0.56
N GLN A 23 -6.37 -34.29 1.39
CA GLN A 23 -7.34 -33.23 1.57
C GLN A 23 -6.61 -32.08 2.26
N GLY A 24 -5.93 -31.26 1.46
CA GLY A 24 -5.48 -29.95 1.88
C GLY A 24 -6.73 -29.14 2.19
N GLU A 25 -7.01 -28.93 3.47
CA GLU A 25 -7.98 -27.95 3.93
C GLU A 25 -7.63 -26.62 3.27
N THR A 26 -8.37 -26.30 2.21
CA THR A 26 -8.32 -24.99 1.59
C THR A 26 -9.00 -24.08 2.58
N LEU A 27 -8.24 -23.55 3.54
CA LEU A 27 -8.67 -22.49 4.43
C LEU A 27 -9.22 -21.38 3.53
N ALA A 28 -10.54 -21.24 3.52
CA ALA A 28 -11.19 -20.16 2.81
C ALA A 28 -10.55 -18.85 3.29
N PRO A 29 -10.18 -17.93 2.38
CA PRO A 29 -9.58 -16.67 2.78
C PRO A 29 -10.52 -15.99 3.77
N SER A 30 -10.05 -15.82 5.01
CA SER A 30 -10.79 -15.11 6.05
C SER A 30 -11.29 -13.82 5.45
N ALA A 31 -12.62 -13.63 5.47
CA ALA A 31 -13.25 -12.44 4.94
C ALA A 31 -12.54 -11.21 5.50
N GLU A 32 -11.82 -10.48 4.63
CA GLU A 32 -11.09 -9.29 5.04
C GLU A 32 -12.11 -8.34 5.70
N SER A 33 -11.80 -7.92 6.92
CA SER A 33 -12.60 -6.91 7.61
C SER A 33 -12.63 -5.65 6.73
N ASN A 34 -13.80 -5.34 6.19
CA ASN A 34 -14.04 -4.12 5.41
C ASN A 34 -14.07 -2.86 6.28
N SER A 35 -13.82 -2.98 7.59
CA SER A 35 -13.76 -1.83 8.47
C SER A 35 -12.63 -0.89 8.04
N PRO A 36 -12.89 0.43 8.01
CA PRO A 36 -11.86 1.40 7.73
C PRO A 36 -10.69 1.24 8.71
N GLY A 37 -9.49 1.06 8.18
CA GLY A 37 -8.25 1.00 8.94
C GLY A 37 -7.46 2.27 8.75
N ALA A 38 -7.29 3.04 9.82
CA ALA A 38 -6.38 4.18 9.82
C ALA A 38 -4.93 3.70 9.71
N PHE A 39 -4.11 4.49 9.03
CA PHE A 39 -2.67 4.30 9.08
C PHE A 39 -2.13 4.85 10.39
N GLN A 40 -0.96 4.36 10.79
CA GLN A 40 -0.21 4.95 11.88
C GLN A 40 0.93 5.79 11.30
N LYS A 41 1.22 6.93 11.93
CA LYS A 41 2.38 7.75 11.57
C LYS A 41 3.62 7.18 12.25
N ALA A 42 4.71 6.99 11.51
CA ALA A 42 5.98 6.58 12.09
C ALA A 42 6.58 7.71 12.93
N THR A 43 7.35 7.33 13.96
CA THR A 43 8.12 8.29 14.74
C THR A 43 9.28 8.80 13.90
N GLN A 44 9.30 10.11 13.67
CA GLN A 44 10.37 10.77 12.92
C GLN A 44 11.39 11.39 13.88
N THR A 45 12.67 11.19 13.61
CA THR A 45 13.78 11.89 14.28
C THR A 45 14.74 12.48 13.25
N GLY A 46 15.42 13.57 13.60
CA GLY A 46 16.35 14.28 12.69
C GLY A 46 15.69 15.31 11.78
N ALA A 47 16.51 16.01 11.00
CA ALA A 47 16.06 16.96 9.97
C ALA A 47 15.69 16.24 8.68
N VAL A 48 14.95 16.85 7.75
CA VAL A 48 14.41 16.20 6.54
C VAL A 48 15.43 15.34 5.78
N THR A 49 16.60 15.90 5.45
CA THR A 49 17.66 15.19 4.68
C THR A 49 18.37 14.08 5.45
N SER A 50 18.23 14.06 6.78
CA SER A 50 18.82 13.07 7.70
C SER A 50 17.76 12.33 8.52
N ALA A 51 16.49 12.44 8.11
CA ALA A 51 15.37 11.94 8.88
C ALA A 51 15.42 10.42 8.98
N VAL A 52 14.97 9.92 10.12
CA VAL A 52 14.80 8.52 10.39
C VAL A 52 13.36 8.29 10.84
N PHE A 53 12.74 7.26 10.28
CA PHE A 53 11.37 6.85 10.56
C PHE A 53 11.38 5.48 11.21
N ASP A 54 10.99 5.43 12.48
CA ASP A 54 10.91 4.23 13.29
C ASP A 54 9.45 3.85 13.60
N PHE A 55 9.13 2.57 13.53
CA PHE A 55 7.82 2.04 13.92
C PHE A 55 7.85 0.53 14.18
N GLU A 56 6.78 0.02 14.79
CA GLU A 56 6.59 -1.41 15.02
C GLU A 56 5.33 -1.93 14.33
N LEU A 57 5.43 -3.13 13.74
CA LEU A 57 4.27 -3.81 13.16
C LEU A 57 4.44 -5.32 13.29
N SER A 58 3.44 -5.99 13.87
CA SER A 58 3.40 -7.46 14.02
C SER A 58 4.62 -8.04 14.75
N GLY A 59 5.14 -7.32 15.75
CA GLY A 59 6.31 -7.72 16.55
C GLY A 59 7.64 -7.63 15.81
N PHE A 60 7.70 -6.86 14.73
CA PHE A 60 8.93 -6.45 14.06
C PHE A 60 9.13 -4.95 14.24
N SER A 61 10.38 -4.53 14.44
CA SER A 61 10.76 -3.12 14.42
C SER A 61 11.27 -2.75 13.03
N TYR A 62 10.90 -1.55 12.57
CA TYR A 62 11.26 -1.00 11.27
C TYR A 62 11.98 0.32 11.48
N HIS A 63 13.01 0.52 10.68
CA HIS A 63 13.83 1.72 10.68
C HIS A 63 14.13 2.10 9.24
N ILE A 64 13.67 3.27 8.80
CA ILE A 64 13.78 3.75 7.43
C ILE A 64 14.45 5.13 7.45
N ALA A 65 15.57 5.28 6.75
CA ALA A 65 16.26 6.56 6.58
C ALA A 65 15.60 7.40 5.47
N ALA A 66 15.86 8.70 5.48
CA ALA A 66 15.34 9.67 4.51
C ALA A 66 15.58 9.29 3.04
N ASN A 67 16.72 8.67 2.73
CA ASN A 67 17.03 8.17 1.38
C ASN A 67 16.32 6.85 1.01
N GLY A 68 15.35 6.40 1.82
CA GLY A 68 14.57 5.19 1.60
C GLY A 68 15.25 3.89 1.98
N ASN A 69 16.49 3.90 2.50
CA ASN A 69 17.13 2.69 3.03
C ASN A 69 16.41 2.24 4.30
N GLY A 70 15.91 1.01 4.28
CA GLY A 70 15.14 0.42 5.36
C GLY A 70 15.77 -0.84 5.93
N ARG A 71 15.50 -1.09 7.22
CA ARG A 71 15.75 -2.38 7.87
C ARG A 71 14.52 -2.79 8.68
N ARG A 72 14.25 -4.09 8.68
CA ARG A 72 13.28 -4.76 9.55
C ARG A 72 14.04 -5.72 10.46
N THR A 73 13.75 -5.67 11.76
CA THR A 73 14.42 -6.49 12.79
C THR A 73 13.42 -7.27 13.65
N LYS A 74 13.85 -8.44 14.13
CA LYS A 74 13.19 -9.22 15.19
C LYS A 74 14.23 -10.06 15.93
N GLY A 75 14.61 -9.64 17.13
CA GLY A 75 15.82 -10.14 17.80
C GLY A 75 17.04 -9.93 16.89
N ASP A 76 17.87 -10.96 16.73
CA ASP A 76 19.09 -10.89 15.90
C ASP A 76 18.82 -10.96 14.38
N LYS A 77 17.58 -11.26 13.96
CA LYS A 77 17.23 -11.38 12.54
C LYS A 77 16.98 -10.01 11.93
N THR A 78 17.82 -9.63 10.97
CA THR A 78 17.70 -8.38 10.22
C THR A 78 17.47 -8.63 8.72
N ARG A 79 16.56 -7.88 8.11
CA ARG A 79 16.37 -7.80 6.66
C ARG A 79 16.42 -6.35 6.19
N ARG A 80 17.21 -6.08 5.16
CA ARG A 80 17.33 -4.75 4.54
C ARG A 80 16.41 -4.65 3.33
N PHE A 81 15.94 -3.45 3.06
CA PHE A 81 15.15 -3.10 1.87
C PHE A 81 15.43 -1.64 1.49
N ASN A 82 14.93 -1.21 0.34
CA ASN A 82 15.03 0.18 -0.08
C ASN A 82 13.75 0.58 -0.82
N LEU A 83 13.17 1.73 -0.46
CA LEU A 83 11.92 2.24 -1.04
C LEU A 83 12.09 2.90 -2.40
N ARG A 84 13.33 3.21 -2.77
CA ARG A 84 13.75 3.86 -4.02
C ARG A 84 12.94 5.13 -4.27
N PRO A 85 13.04 6.16 -3.39
CA PRO A 85 12.60 7.50 -3.76
C PRO A 85 13.34 7.94 -5.03
N ASP A 86 12.79 8.90 -5.78
CA ASP A 86 13.44 9.35 -7.00
C ASP A 86 14.76 10.07 -6.65
N ARG A 87 15.66 10.21 -7.64
CA ARG A 87 17.03 10.67 -7.34
C ARG A 87 17.01 12.12 -6.85
N GLY A 88 17.46 12.33 -5.61
CA GLY A 88 17.47 13.64 -4.98
C GLY A 88 16.38 13.80 -3.92
N ASP A 89 15.35 12.96 -3.98
CA ASP A 89 14.25 12.98 -3.02
C ASP A 89 14.64 12.37 -1.67
N TYR A 90 14.16 13.00 -0.62
CA TYR A 90 14.16 12.55 0.76
C TYR A 90 12.74 12.29 1.23
N ILE A 91 12.56 11.26 2.06
CA ILE A 91 11.30 11.03 2.75
C ILE A 91 11.15 12.07 3.85
N GLU A 92 10.07 12.85 3.82
CA GLU A 92 9.75 13.90 4.80
C GLU A 92 8.63 13.49 5.78
N GLY A 93 7.90 12.42 5.47
CA GLY A 93 6.84 11.89 6.32
C GLY A 93 6.51 10.45 5.93
N LEU A 94 6.13 9.63 6.91
CA LEU A 94 5.86 8.21 6.68
C LEU A 94 4.67 7.72 7.50
N TYR A 95 3.71 7.12 6.81
CA TYR A 95 2.59 6.38 7.38
C TYR A 95 2.73 4.90 7.05
N PHE A 96 2.32 4.03 7.96
CA PHE A 96 2.39 2.57 7.79
C PHE A 96 1.09 1.86 8.21
N SER A 97 0.84 0.71 7.60
CA SER A 97 -0.24 -0.21 7.96
C SER A 97 0.08 -1.63 7.51
N GLY A 98 -0.54 -2.63 8.14
CA GLY A 98 -0.55 -4.00 7.65
C GLY A 98 -1.71 -4.22 6.66
N TYR A 99 -1.45 -4.93 5.56
CA TYR A 99 -2.49 -5.31 4.61
C TYR A 99 -2.18 -6.65 3.96
N ASP A 100 -3.08 -7.63 4.08
CA ASP A 100 -2.96 -8.96 3.46
C ASP A 100 -1.59 -9.62 3.77
N GLY A 101 -1.20 -9.62 5.05
CA GLY A 101 0.12 -10.12 5.50
C GLY A 101 1.34 -9.30 5.07
N ASN A 102 1.14 -8.21 4.32
CA ASN A 102 2.20 -7.37 3.76
C ASN A 102 2.32 -6.04 4.52
N LEU A 103 3.46 -5.36 4.35
CA LEU A 103 3.65 -3.99 4.85
C LEU A 103 3.22 -3.00 3.76
N LEU A 104 2.40 -2.03 4.13
CA LEU A 104 1.98 -0.93 3.27
C LEU A 104 2.51 0.39 3.84
N LEU A 105 3.15 1.19 2.99
CA LEU A 105 3.76 2.46 3.34
C LEU A 105 3.21 3.57 2.44
N VAL A 106 2.96 4.73 3.03
CA VAL A 106 2.67 5.99 2.33
C VAL A 106 3.67 7.03 2.81
N CYS A 107 4.50 7.53 1.90
CA CYS A 107 5.60 8.43 2.18
C CYS A 107 5.37 9.77 1.49
N GLY A 108 5.55 10.88 2.20
CA GLY A 108 5.82 12.18 1.57
C GLY A 108 7.28 12.24 1.15
N VAL A 109 7.55 12.80 -0.02
CA VAL A 109 8.92 12.96 -0.55
C VAL A 109 9.17 14.40 -0.98
N THR A 110 10.41 14.87 -0.84
CA THR A 110 10.82 16.23 -1.18
C THR A 110 12.29 16.27 -1.58
N ASP A 111 12.66 17.15 -2.51
CA ASP A 111 14.04 17.53 -2.80
C ASP A 111 14.39 18.92 -2.24
N GLU A 112 13.60 19.40 -1.26
CA GLU A 112 13.62 20.73 -0.63
C GLU A 112 13.09 21.89 -1.50
N GLU A 113 12.96 21.71 -2.82
CA GLU A 113 12.39 22.69 -3.75
C GLU A 113 10.97 22.30 -4.20
N THR A 114 10.77 21.01 -4.41
CA THR A 114 9.54 20.37 -4.85
C THR A 114 9.18 19.22 -3.90
N GLY A 115 8.00 18.63 -4.13
CA GLY A 115 7.61 17.45 -3.38
C GLY A 115 6.57 16.61 -4.08
N GLY A 116 6.34 15.45 -3.50
CA GLY A 116 5.42 14.44 -3.99
C GLY A 116 5.06 13.44 -2.90
N GLY A 117 4.55 12.30 -3.33
CA GLY A 117 4.29 11.19 -2.43
C GLY A 117 4.48 9.85 -3.09
N LEU A 118 4.58 8.82 -2.27
CA LEU A 118 4.95 7.49 -2.69
C LEU A 118 4.17 6.46 -1.87
N VAL A 119 3.51 5.51 -2.54
CA VAL A 119 2.89 4.34 -1.90
C VAL A 119 3.68 3.09 -2.28
N VAL A 120 4.03 2.26 -1.29
CA VAL A 120 4.77 1.01 -1.50
C VAL A 120 4.12 -0.13 -0.73
N LYS A 121 3.87 -1.26 -1.39
CA LYS A 121 3.52 -2.52 -0.74
C LYS A 121 4.74 -3.46 -0.77
N LEU A 122 5.20 -3.87 0.41
CA LEU A 122 6.34 -4.77 0.60
C LEU A 122 5.86 -6.14 1.08
N GLU A 123 6.30 -7.19 0.37
CA GLU A 123 6.08 -8.57 0.74
C GLU A 123 6.74 -8.90 2.08
N GLN A 124 6.06 -9.64 2.95
CA GLN A 124 6.69 -10.23 4.13
C GLN A 124 6.82 -11.76 3.97
N PRO A 125 7.96 -12.37 4.36
CA PRO A 125 9.09 -11.77 5.07
C PRO A 125 10.23 -11.27 4.16
N SER A 126 10.13 -11.36 2.84
CA SER A 126 11.24 -11.05 1.92
C SER A 126 11.62 -9.56 1.91
N MET A 127 10.68 -8.66 2.26
CA MET A 127 10.76 -7.22 2.10
C MET A 127 10.93 -6.75 0.66
N ARG A 128 10.59 -7.60 -0.31
CA ARG A 128 10.58 -7.24 -1.74
C ARG A 128 9.37 -6.36 -2.04
N ALA A 129 9.56 -5.29 -2.80
CA ALA A 129 8.45 -4.49 -3.29
C ALA A 129 7.58 -5.31 -4.25
N LEU A 130 6.29 -5.42 -3.93
CA LEU A 130 5.28 -6.00 -4.81
C LEU A 130 4.85 -4.98 -5.87
N TRP A 131 4.65 -3.73 -5.43
CA TRP A 131 4.39 -2.61 -6.32
C TRP A 131 4.76 -1.27 -5.64
N ARG A 132 4.86 -0.24 -6.48
CA ARG A 132 5.18 1.13 -6.13
C ARG A 132 4.29 2.08 -6.94
N GLN A 133 3.68 3.07 -6.30
CA GLN A 133 2.84 4.06 -6.97
C GLN A 133 3.17 5.48 -6.50
N GLN A 134 3.37 6.38 -7.45
CA GLN A 134 3.58 7.81 -7.19
C GLN A 134 2.25 8.51 -6.89
N ILE A 135 2.27 9.41 -5.90
CA ILE A 135 1.25 10.41 -5.60
C ILE A 135 1.78 11.74 -6.14
N PRO A 136 1.15 12.33 -7.18
CA PRO A 136 1.65 13.53 -7.83
C PRO A 136 1.28 14.81 -7.05
N ALA A 137 1.54 14.81 -5.74
CA ALA A 137 1.25 15.92 -4.83
C ALA A 137 2.11 15.83 -3.57
N PHE A 138 2.52 16.98 -3.03
CA PHE A 138 3.15 17.13 -1.71
C PHE A 138 2.08 17.47 -0.65
N ASN A 139 2.49 17.82 0.57
CA ASN A 139 1.58 18.10 1.70
C ASN A 139 0.57 16.95 1.94
N LEU A 140 1.10 15.71 1.99
CA LEU A 140 0.25 14.54 2.11
C LEU A 140 -0.58 14.55 3.39
N GLY A 141 -1.87 14.23 3.22
CA GLY A 141 -2.76 13.99 4.36
C GLY A 141 -2.59 12.57 4.90
N GLU A 142 -3.24 12.30 6.03
CA GLU A 142 -3.28 10.95 6.59
C GLU A 142 -4.11 10.03 5.66
N PRO A 143 -3.56 8.89 5.22
CA PRO A 143 -4.27 8.00 4.30
C PRO A 143 -5.32 7.14 5.04
N LEU A 144 -6.41 6.82 4.34
CA LEU A 144 -7.47 5.94 4.84
C LEU A 144 -7.55 4.66 4.01
N ARG A 145 -7.54 3.48 4.65
CA ARG A 145 -7.81 2.21 3.98
C ARG A 145 -9.22 1.71 4.28
N GLU A 146 -9.92 1.23 3.25
CA GLU A 146 -11.19 0.51 3.37
C GLU A 146 -11.13 -0.76 2.51
N GLY A 147 -11.03 -1.93 3.14
CA GLY A 147 -10.79 -3.19 2.43
C GLY A 147 -9.58 -3.09 1.49
N ARG A 148 -9.83 -3.27 0.19
CA ARG A 148 -8.82 -3.18 -0.89
C ARG A 148 -8.53 -1.74 -1.36
N ARG A 149 -9.32 -0.76 -0.95
CA ARG A 149 -9.15 0.62 -1.42
C ARG A 149 -8.31 1.44 -0.45
N LEU A 150 -7.37 2.22 -0.99
CA LEU A 150 -6.59 3.19 -0.26
C LEU A 150 -6.90 4.60 -0.76
N TYR A 151 -7.44 5.43 0.12
CA TYR A 151 -7.65 6.85 -0.15
C TYR A 151 -6.41 7.63 0.27
N VAL A 152 -5.93 8.48 -0.63
CA VAL A 152 -4.76 9.34 -0.43
C VAL A 152 -5.08 10.77 -0.82
N THR A 153 -4.40 11.71 -0.18
CA THR A 153 -4.57 13.14 -0.40
C THR A 153 -3.23 13.84 -0.40
N GLY A 154 -3.14 14.96 -1.12
CA GLY A 154 -2.04 15.92 -1.08
C GLY A 154 -2.53 17.26 -1.62
N ILE A 155 -1.71 18.31 -1.61
CA ILE A 155 -2.10 19.63 -2.13
C ILE A 155 -2.70 19.50 -3.53
N GLY A 156 -3.92 20.02 -3.68
CA GLY A 156 -4.65 19.98 -4.95
C GLY A 156 -4.97 18.57 -5.47
N PHE A 157 -4.86 17.51 -4.64
CA PHE A 157 -4.96 16.12 -5.08
C PHE A 157 -5.75 15.24 -4.11
N VAL A 158 -6.66 14.43 -4.65
CA VAL A 158 -7.29 13.32 -3.93
C VAL A 158 -7.39 12.10 -4.85
N GLY A 159 -7.25 10.89 -4.31
CA GLY A 159 -7.33 9.68 -5.13
C GLY A 159 -7.65 8.42 -4.34
N ALA A 160 -8.04 7.39 -5.07
CA ALA A 160 -8.23 6.03 -4.56
C ALA A 160 -7.37 5.04 -5.35
N LEU A 161 -6.57 4.25 -4.64
CA LEU A 161 -5.77 3.16 -5.19
C LEU A 161 -6.40 1.81 -4.87
N ASP A 162 -6.25 0.87 -5.80
CA ASP A 162 -6.47 -0.55 -5.58
C ASP A 162 -5.21 -1.17 -4.97
N LEU A 163 -5.29 -1.67 -3.74
CA LEU A 163 -4.16 -2.27 -3.02
C LEU A 163 -3.69 -3.64 -3.54
N LYS A 164 -4.48 -4.29 -4.39
CA LYS A 164 -4.04 -5.51 -5.09
C LYS A 164 -3.08 -5.16 -6.21
N THR A 165 -3.39 -4.12 -6.99
CA THR A 165 -2.63 -3.78 -8.20
C THR A 165 -1.65 -2.62 -8.01
N GLY A 166 -1.85 -1.79 -6.99
CA GLY A 166 -1.15 -0.52 -6.79
C GLY A 166 -1.65 0.62 -7.68
N MET A 167 -2.63 0.37 -8.56
CA MET A 167 -3.09 1.34 -9.55
C MET A 167 -4.20 2.23 -9.00
N TYR A 168 -4.29 3.46 -9.50
CA TYR A 168 -5.44 4.32 -9.23
C TYR A 168 -6.71 3.75 -9.84
N GLU A 169 -7.74 3.57 -9.01
CA GLU A 169 -9.11 3.35 -9.49
C GLU A 169 -9.71 4.67 -9.99
N TRP A 170 -9.38 5.77 -9.32
CA TRP A 170 -9.67 7.13 -9.74
C TRP A 170 -8.75 8.13 -9.02
N LYS A 171 -8.59 9.32 -9.61
CA LYS A 171 -7.85 10.44 -9.02
C LYS A 171 -8.34 11.77 -9.56
N HIS A 172 -8.22 12.81 -8.76
CA HIS A 172 -8.46 14.21 -9.12
C HIS A 172 -7.22 15.02 -8.76
N ALA A 173 -6.76 15.81 -9.71
CA ALA A 173 -5.61 16.71 -9.56
C ALA A 173 -6.02 18.14 -9.95
N GLY A 174 -5.16 19.12 -9.68
CA GLY A 174 -5.43 20.52 -10.03
C GLY A 174 -6.52 21.17 -9.16
N LEU A 175 -6.85 20.57 -8.01
CA LEU A 175 -7.85 21.10 -7.08
C LEU A 175 -7.39 22.37 -6.35
N TYR A 176 -6.09 22.69 -6.46
CA TYR A 176 -5.52 23.93 -5.95
C TYR A 176 -5.88 25.14 -6.83
N GLU A 177 -5.69 25.03 -8.14
CA GLU A 177 -5.83 26.16 -9.08
C GLU A 177 -7.23 26.25 -9.70
N ASN A 178 -7.81 25.12 -10.10
CA ASN A 178 -8.93 25.10 -11.05
C ASN A 178 -10.31 24.83 -10.42
N ALA A 179 -10.34 24.41 -9.15
CA ALA A 179 -11.57 23.94 -8.51
C ALA A 179 -12.20 24.95 -7.53
N GLY A 180 -11.74 26.20 -7.51
CA GLY A 180 -12.18 27.23 -6.53
C GLY A 180 -11.78 26.94 -5.07
N GLY A 181 -11.14 25.79 -4.83
CA GLY A 181 -10.86 25.25 -3.52
C GLY A 181 -9.55 25.72 -2.90
N LYS A 182 -8.47 25.89 -3.69
CA LYS A 182 -7.12 26.13 -3.15
C LYS A 182 -6.73 25.14 -2.05
N PHE A 183 -7.18 23.89 -2.20
CA PHE A 183 -6.99 22.82 -1.20
C PHE A 183 -5.51 22.56 -0.92
N ASN A 184 -5.01 22.99 0.24
CA ASN A 184 -3.59 22.91 0.55
C ASN A 184 -3.20 21.63 1.31
N SER A 185 -3.97 21.27 2.32
CA SER A 185 -3.74 20.06 3.11
C SER A 185 -5.05 19.46 3.57
N PHE A 186 -5.07 18.17 3.86
CA PHE A 186 -6.30 17.44 4.17
C PHE A 186 -6.24 16.80 5.56
N GLU A 187 -7.40 16.66 6.17
CA GLU A 187 -7.66 15.77 7.30
C GLU A 187 -7.73 14.30 6.82
N LEU A 188 -7.79 13.36 7.77
CA LEU A 188 -8.08 11.96 7.45
C LEU A 188 -9.39 11.87 6.66
N PRO A 189 -9.42 11.19 5.49
CA PRO A 189 -10.66 10.98 4.75
C PRO A 189 -11.75 10.33 5.61
N GLU A 190 -13.02 10.65 5.37
CA GLU A 190 -14.16 10.04 6.05
C GLU A 190 -15.07 9.32 5.05
N ILE A 191 -15.54 8.13 5.41
CA ILE A 191 -16.53 7.39 4.61
C ILE A 191 -17.93 7.65 5.18
N LYS A 192 -18.84 8.12 4.32
CA LYS A 192 -20.25 8.37 4.68
C LYS A 192 -21.17 7.83 3.58
N GLY A 193 -21.74 6.65 3.82
CA GLY A 193 -22.56 5.96 2.83
C GLY A 193 -21.75 5.65 1.57
N ASP A 194 -22.24 6.06 0.40
CA ASP A 194 -21.58 5.83 -0.90
C ASP A 194 -20.53 6.89 -1.26
N GLU A 195 -20.17 7.76 -0.32
CA GLU A 195 -19.25 8.88 -0.53
C GLU A 195 -18.02 8.79 0.38
N VAL A 196 -16.91 9.31 -0.12
CA VAL A 196 -15.73 9.64 0.67
C VAL A 196 -15.62 11.16 0.71
N LEU A 197 -15.41 11.69 1.91
CA LEU A 197 -15.28 13.11 2.20
C LEU A 197 -13.81 13.40 2.44
N PHE A 198 -13.28 14.38 1.69
CA PHE A 198 -11.95 14.93 1.86
C PHE A 198 -12.08 16.35 2.38
N ARG A 199 -11.78 16.54 3.66
CA ARG A 199 -11.84 17.86 4.30
C ARG A 199 -10.50 18.51 4.26
N GLU A 200 -10.46 19.76 3.83
CA GLU A 200 -9.31 20.61 4.00
C GLU A 200 -9.04 20.84 5.47
N ARG A 201 -7.78 20.75 5.88
CA ARG A 201 -7.40 21.11 7.23
C ARG A 201 -7.58 22.63 7.41
N PRO A 202 -8.28 23.10 8.46
CA PRO A 202 -8.45 24.52 8.70
C PRO A 202 -7.10 25.25 8.86
N VAL A 203 -6.99 26.44 8.27
CA VAL A 203 -5.85 27.36 8.40
C VAL A 203 -6.36 28.73 8.82
N ASP A 204 -5.77 29.33 9.86
CA ASP A 204 -6.01 30.72 10.29
C ASP A 204 -7.49 31.13 10.36
N ASN A 205 -8.31 30.34 11.08
CA ASN A 205 -9.75 30.55 11.26
C ASN A 205 -10.61 30.51 9.99
N THR A 206 -10.04 30.14 8.84
CA THR A 206 -10.84 29.87 7.64
C THR A 206 -11.39 28.46 7.74
N PRO A 207 -12.72 28.26 7.68
CA PRO A 207 -13.29 26.92 7.68
C PRO A 207 -12.79 26.13 6.47
N GLY A 208 -12.33 24.91 6.73
CA GLY A 208 -11.86 24.01 5.68
C GLY A 208 -13.00 23.61 4.74
N LYS A 209 -12.71 23.59 3.44
CA LYS A 209 -13.66 23.12 2.42
C LYS A 209 -13.73 21.60 2.41
N THR A 210 -14.81 21.04 1.89
CA THR A 210 -15.01 19.59 1.76
C THR A 210 -15.25 19.19 0.30
N ILE A 211 -14.54 18.17 -0.14
CA ILE A 211 -14.79 17.49 -1.42
C ILE A 211 -15.53 16.18 -1.12
N ARG A 212 -16.71 16.01 -1.72
CA ARG A 212 -17.51 14.79 -1.61
C ARG A 212 -17.35 14.01 -2.91
N VAL A 213 -16.83 12.79 -2.86
CA VAL A 213 -16.56 11.96 -4.04
C VAL A 213 -17.31 10.64 -3.93
N SER A 214 -17.98 10.21 -5.00
CA SER A 214 -18.61 8.89 -5.06
C SER A 214 -17.54 7.80 -4.93
N ARG A 215 -17.66 6.92 -3.93
CA ARG A 215 -16.73 5.81 -3.68
C ARG A 215 -16.66 4.85 -4.87
N LYS A 216 -17.80 4.63 -5.53
CA LYS A 216 -17.94 3.68 -6.63
C LYS A 216 -17.36 4.21 -7.95
N THR A 217 -17.67 5.45 -8.31
CA THR A 217 -17.34 5.98 -9.64
C THR A 217 -16.17 6.96 -9.63
N GLY A 218 -15.73 7.41 -8.45
CA GLY A 218 -14.74 8.47 -8.33
C GLY A 218 -15.24 9.83 -8.82
N LYS A 219 -16.53 10.03 -9.07
CA LYS A 219 -17.03 11.34 -9.53
C LYS A 219 -17.12 12.29 -8.34
N ILE A 220 -16.63 13.53 -8.50
CA ILE A 220 -16.89 14.61 -7.53
C ILE A 220 -18.40 14.86 -7.55
N VAL A 221 -19.04 14.65 -6.41
CA VAL A 221 -20.47 14.90 -6.19
C VAL A 221 -20.68 16.37 -5.87
N ARG A 222 -19.84 16.92 -4.98
CA ARG A 222 -19.93 18.31 -4.53
C ARG A 222 -18.59 18.81 -3.97
N ILE A 223 -18.38 20.12 -4.08
CA ILE A 223 -17.37 20.88 -3.33
C ILE A 223 -18.13 21.94 -2.53
N GLU A 224 -17.86 22.04 -1.23
CA GLU A 224 -18.50 22.99 -0.30
C GLU A 224 -17.51 23.64 0.66
#